data_AF-A0AAW8R284-F1
#
_entry.id   AF-A0AAW8R284-F1
#
_cell.length_a   1.000
_cell.length_b   1.000
_cell.length_c   1.000
_cell.angle_alpha   90.00
_cell.angle_beta   90.00
_cell.angle_gamma   90.00
#
_symmetry.space_group_name_H-M   'P 1'
#
loop_
_entity.id
_entity.type
_entity.pdbx_description
1 polymer ?
#
loop_
_entity_poly.entity_id
_entity_poly.type
_entity_poly.pdbx_seq_one_letter_code
_entity_poly.pdbx_strand_id
1 'polypeptide(L)'
;MSKESSQKKIKTILFGAGPGAANFIANYRVEREFIAILDNNSDKSGSLYEGLPVHLPTILRELEYDEIVITTQWVEEVKVQLRDKEGVAPDKIVIPQKNQLKKPYPFENPNSLELARQVVLGLSQLGLNAGVELVVDFGTLLGIVRDGDIIPWDDDIDFAAPLGSELEIEQILRKFVQTNVHPVHWSIRKVTRNDGVCTCLLLEFSELNETYKPFTSSVSFRENVDGRSLHLPSIGMWYAPEHHFAGADSIEWRGQEILVPKDHLAYLTFQYGDWQTPVKDIQFDDYAHIQSVSFEEVKAAGISVENLKP
;
A
#
# COMPACT_ATOMS: atom_id res chain seq x y z
N MET A 1 -18.10 29.00 -8.74
CA MET A 1 -18.52 28.33 -7.50
C MET A 1 -19.35 27.12 -7.87
N SER A 2 -18.70 26.02 -8.23
CA SER A 2 -19.36 24.72 -8.38
C SER A 2 -19.54 24.14 -6.98
N LYS A 3 -20.79 23.89 -6.59
CA LYS A 3 -21.10 23.13 -5.37
C LYS A 3 -20.63 21.69 -5.61
N GLU A 4 -19.56 21.29 -4.93
CA GLU A 4 -19.25 19.87 -4.73
C GLU A 4 -20.45 19.25 -4.01
N SER A 5 -21.23 18.45 -4.74
CA SER A 5 -22.20 17.55 -4.14
C SER A 5 -21.40 16.44 -3.46
N SER A 6 -21.10 16.57 -2.17
CA SER A 6 -20.50 15.46 -1.41
C SER A 6 -21.49 14.30 -1.40
N GLN A 7 -21.25 13.28 -2.21
CA GLN A 7 -22.03 12.06 -2.17
C GLN A 7 -21.88 11.46 -0.77
N LYS A 8 -22.99 11.31 -0.04
CA LYS A 8 -22.97 10.81 1.34
C LYS A 8 -22.46 9.37 1.31
N LYS A 9 -21.29 9.12 1.89
CA LYS A 9 -20.72 7.78 2.02
C LYS A 9 -21.55 6.92 2.97
N ILE A 10 -21.54 5.61 2.75
CA ILE A 10 -22.27 4.66 3.60
C ILE A 10 -21.46 4.42 4.89
N LYS A 11 -22.04 4.75 6.05
CA LYS A 11 -21.42 4.52 7.36
C LYS A 11 -21.44 3.02 7.68
N THR A 12 -20.27 2.41 7.64
CA THR A 12 -20.10 0.95 7.66
C THR A 12 -19.35 0.51 8.90
N ILE A 13 -19.91 -0.46 9.62
CA ILE A 13 -19.21 -1.22 10.65
C ILE A 13 -18.84 -2.59 10.08
N LEU A 14 -17.66 -3.12 10.40
CA LEU A 14 -17.26 -4.47 10.01
C LEU A 14 -17.37 -5.42 11.20
N PHE A 15 -17.71 -6.68 10.96
CA PHE A 15 -17.71 -7.71 12.00
C PHE A 15 -16.67 -8.79 11.68
N GLY A 16 -15.57 -8.77 12.44
CA GLY A 16 -14.41 -9.64 12.36
C GLY A 16 -13.13 -8.87 12.04
N ALA A 17 -12.25 -8.69 13.03
CA ALA A 17 -10.96 -8.02 12.86
C ALA A 17 -9.92 -9.00 12.31
N GLY A 18 -9.97 -9.26 11.01
CA GLY A 18 -9.04 -10.15 10.31
C GLY A 18 -8.91 -9.80 8.82
N PRO A 19 -8.22 -10.64 8.02
CA PRO A 19 -7.87 -10.31 6.63
C PRO A 19 -9.08 -9.96 5.74
N GLY A 20 -10.24 -10.56 5.99
CA GLY A 20 -11.47 -10.21 5.28
C GLY A 20 -11.90 -8.76 5.51
N ALA A 21 -11.72 -8.21 6.72
CA ALA A 21 -11.98 -6.80 6.99
C ALA A 21 -10.97 -5.90 6.28
N ALA A 22 -9.68 -6.22 6.34
CA ALA A 22 -8.65 -5.45 5.64
C ALA A 22 -8.91 -5.37 4.13
N ASN A 23 -9.21 -6.50 3.50
CA ASN A 23 -9.54 -6.56 2.08
C ASN A 23 -10.83 -5.80 1.76
N PHE A 24 -11.87 -5.90 2.59
CA PHE A 24 -13.12 -5.17 2.37
C PHE A 24 -12.91 -3.65 2.49
N ILE A 25 -12.10 -3.20 3.46
CA ILE A 25 -11.71 -1.79 3.58
C ILE A 25 -10.99 -1.34 2.32
N ALA A 26 -9.97 -2.09 1.88
CA ALA A 26 -9.21 -1.77 0.69
C ALA A 26 -10.11 -1.66 -0.55
N ASN A 27 -11.05 -2.60 -0.72
CA ASN A 27 -11.97 -2.65 -1.86
C ASN A 27 -13.01 -1.51 -1.88
N TYR A 28 -13.43 -0.98 -0.71
CA TYR A 28 -14.59 -0.08 -0.60
C TYR A 28 -14.33 1.27 0.11
N ARG A 29 -13.08 1.63 0.41
CA ARG A 29 -12.71 2.89 1.11
C ARG A 29 -13.17 4.18 0.42
N VAL A 30 -13.40 4.14 -0.89
CA VAL A 30 -13.89 5.30 -1.64
C VAL A 30 -15.38 5.52 -1.40
N GLU A 31 -16.17 4.44 -1.40
CA GLU A 31 -17.64 4.45 -1.30
C GLU A 31 -18.15 4.54 0.15
N ARG A 32 -17.34 4.08 1.11
CA ARG A 32 -17.75 3.88 2.50
C ARG A 32 -16.97 4.76 3.47
N GLU A 33 -17.65 5.12 4.55
CA GLU A 33 -17.03 5.66 5.75
C GLU A 33 -16.99 4.52 6.78
N PHE A 34 -15.81 3.99 7.07
CA PHE A 34 -15.67 2.91 8.05
C PHE A 34 -15.58 3.49 9.46
N ILE A 35 -16.47 3.03 10.34
CA ILE A 35 -16.64 3.60 11.68
C ILE A 35 -15.82 2.85 12.73
N ALA A 36 -15.96 1.52 12.74
CA ALA A 36 -15.32 0.63 13.69
C ALA A 36 -15.34 -0.81 13.18
N ILE A 37 -14.56 -1.66 13.85
CA ILE A 37 -14.60 -3.12 13.65
C ILE A 37 -15.08 -3.77 14.94
N LEU A 38 -16.02 -4.70 14.84
CA LEU A 38 -16.49 -5.51 15.94
C LEU A 38 -15.79 -6.87 15.92
N ASP A 39 -15.33 -7.34 17.06
CA ASP A 39 -14.79 -8.69 17.20
C ASP A 39 -15.21 -9.26 18.57
N ASN A 40 -15.56 -10.55 18.61
CA ASN A 40 -15.92 -11.22 19.85
C ASN A 40 -14.70 -11.57 20.71
N ASN A 41 -13.49 -11.51 20.15
CA ASN A 41 -12.27 -11.68 20.91
C ASN A 41 -11.98 -10.43 21.77
N SER A 42 -12.17 -10.58 23.09
CA SER A 42 -11.93 -9.51 24.06
C SER A 42 -10.50 -8.97 24.06
N ASP A 43 -9.52 -9.79 23.67
CA ASP A 43 -8.10 -9.39 23.64
C ASP A 43 -7.82 -8.35 22.55
N LYS A 44 -8.69 -8.27 21.53
CA LYS A 44 -8.61 -7.24 20.48
C LYS A 44 -9.39 -5.98 20.83
N SER A 45 -10.25 -6.00 21.86
CA SER A 45 -11.06 -4.84 22.21
C SER A 45 -10.18 -3.68 22.69
N GLY A 46 -10.38 -2.50 22.12
CA GLY A 46 -9.58 -1.31 22.40
C GLY A 46 -8.29 -1.21 21.59
N SER A 47 -7.99 -2.19 20.73
CA SER A 47 -6.90 -2.08 19.76
C SER A 47 -7.34 -1.30 18.51
N LEU A 48 -6.38 -0.98 17.64
CA LEU A 48 -6.63 -0.53 16.28
C LEU A 48 -6.37 -1.68 15.30
N TYR A 49 -7.18 -1.78 14.24
CA TYR A 49 -6.95 -2.67 13.10
C TYR A 49 -7.31 -1.91 11.82
N GLU A 50 -6.37 -1.83 10.86
CA GLU A 50 -6.51 -0.97 9.66
C GLU A 50 -6.86 0.49 10.00
N GLY A 51 -6.29 1.00 11.10
CA GLY A 51 -6.55 2.36 11.61
C GLY A 51 -7.92 2.56 12.25
N LEU A 52 -8.78 1.53 12.30
CA LEU A 52 -10.10 1.59 12.91
C LEU A 52 -10.10 1.01 14.34
N PRO A 53 -10.89 1.58 15.26
CA PRO A 53 -11.03 1.02 16.59
C PRO A 53 -11.77 -0.32 16.55
N VAL A 54 -11.22 -1.30 17.29
CA VAL A 54 -11.83 -2.61 17.48
C VAL A 54 -12.60 -2.63 18.79
N HIS A 55 -13.87 -3.03 18.75
CA HIS A 55 -14.75 -3.08 19.91
C HIS A 55 -15.47 -4.42 20.06
N LEU A 56 -15.93 -4.71 21.27
CA LEU A 56 -16.94 -5.74 21.47
C LEU A 56 -18.29 -5.28 20.87
N PRO A 57 -19.14 -6.20 20.37
CA PRO A 57 -20.42 -5.85 19.73
C PRO A 57 -21.40 -5.05 20.59
N THR A 58 -21.26 -5.10 21.92
CA THR A 58 -22.11 -4.38 22.87
C THR A 58 -22.11 -2.87 22.69
N ILE A 59 -21.08 -2.30 22.04
CA ILE A 59 -20.97 -0.86 21.76
C ILE A 59 -21.96 -0.37 20.69
N LEU A 60 -22.61 -1.28 19.96
CA LEU A 60 -23.45 -0.95 18.79
C LEU A 60 -24.55 0.08 19.09
N ARG A 61 -25.03 0.15 20.33
CA ARG A 61 -26.05 1.12 20.75
C ARG A 61 -25.55 2.56 20.82
N GLU A 62 -24.23 2.74 20.86
CA GLU A 62 -23.56 4.04 20.99
C GLU A 62 -23.05 4.56 19.63
N LEU A 63 -23.10 3.72 18.58
CA LEU A 63 -22.57 4.04 17.26
C LEU A 63 -23.68 4.40 16.26
N GLU A 64 -23.41 5.38 15.40
CA GLU A 64 -24.26 5.69 14.25
C GLU A 64 -23.73 4.97 13.00
N TYR A 65 -24.56 4.12 12.40
CA TYR A 65 -24.21 3.34 11.21
C TYR A 65 -25.41 3.06 10.30
N ASP A 66 -25.11 2.92 9.01
CA ASP A 66 -26.07 2.52 7.98
C ASP A 66 -26.14 0.99 7.89
N GLU A 67 -24.98 0.30 7.97
CA GLU A 67 -24.90 -1.15 7.87
C GLU A 67 -23.76 -1.78 8.69
N ILE A 68 -23.85 -3.10 8.90
CA ILE A 68 -22.81 -3.96 9.44
C ILE A 68 -22.48 -5.05 8.41
N VAL A 69 -21.24 -5.08 7.94
CA VAL A 69 -20.75 -6.10 7.00
C VAL A 69 -20.05 -7.21 7.76
N ILE A 70 -20.47 -8.45 7.55
CA ILE A 70 -19.84 -9.63 8.18
C ILE A 70 -18.62 -10.05 7.37
N THR A 71 -17.42 -9.83 7.91
CA THR A 71 -16.12 -10.09 7.24
C THR A 71 -15.38 -11.31 7.80
N THR A 72 -16.07 -12.11 8.61
CA THR A 72 -15.57 -13.36 9.22
C THR A 72 -16.25 -14.60 8.63
N GLN A 73 -15.61 -15.76 8.79
CA GLN A 73 -16.15 -17.06 8.36
C GLN A 73 -17.38 -17.51 9.15
N TRP A 74 -17.57 -17.01 10.38
CA TRP A 74 -18.66 -17.37 11.31
C TRP A 74 -19.97 -16.62 10.98
N VAL A 75 -20.39 -16.67 9.71
CA VAL A 75 -21.46 -15.80 9.19
C VAL A 75 -22.79 -16.03 9.91
N GLU A 76 -23.19 -17.29 10.10
CA GLU A 76 -24.48 -17.61 10.70
C GLU A 76 -24.50 -17.27 12.20
N GLU A 77 -23.44 -17.57 12.94
CA GLU A 77 -23.33 -17.24 14.36
C GLU A 77 -23.37 -15.73 14.60
N VAL A 78 -22.60 -14.97 13.79
CA VAL A 78 -22.56 -13.51 13.88
C VAL A 78 -23.90 -12.91 13.48
N LYS A 79 -24.54 -13.39 12.42
CA LYS A 79 -25.86 -12.92 11.99
C LYS A 79 -26.92 -13.13 13.08
N VAL A 80 -26.92 -14.29 13.72
CA VAL A 80 -27.81 -14.59 14.86
C VAL A 80 -27.49 -13.68 16.05
N GLN A 81 -26.22 -13.48 16.38
CA GLN A 81 -25.82 -12.56 17.46
C GLN A 81 -26.29 -11.12 17.20
N LEU A 82 -26.01 -10.58 16.01
CA LEU A 82 -26.39 -9.22 15.65
C LEU A 82 -27.89 -9.02 15.72
N ARG A 83 -28.68 -9.98 15.23
CA ARG A 83 -30.15 -9.91 15.27
C ARG A 83 -30.70 -10.08 16.69
N ASP A 84 -30.30 -11.15 17.38
CA ASP A 84 -31.00 -11.62 18.59
C ASP A 84 -30.44 -11.02 19.87
N LYS A 85 -29.13 -10.72 19.92
CA LYS A 85 -28.47 -10.16 21.11
C LYS A 85 -28.32 -8.64 21.00
N GLU A 86 -27.85 -8.17 19.86
CA GLU A 86 -27.56 -6.74 19.66
C GLU A 86 -28.75 -5.95 19.09
N GLY A 87 -29.80 -6.63 18.64
CA GLY A 87 -31.04 -6.01 18.16
C GLY A 87 -30.91 -5.28 16.82
N VAL A 88 -29.97 -5.70 15.96
CA VAL A 88 -29.72 -5.10 14.66
C VAL A 88 -30.81 -5.51 13.67
N ALA A 89 -31.36 -4.54 12.95
CA ALA A 89 -32.37 -4.77 11.92
C ALA A 89 -31.79 -5.62 10.77
N PRO A 90 -32.50 -6.64 10.27
CA PRO A 90 -31.96 -7.56 9.26
C PRO A 90 -31.47 -6.91 7.97
N ASP A 91 -32.10 -5.80 7.55
CA ASP A 91 -31.73 -5.01 6.37
C ASP A 91 -30.42 -4.24 6.53
N LYS A 92 -29.95 -4.05 7.77
CA LYS A 92 -28.63 -3.47 8.07
C LYS A 92 -27.51 -4.51 8.12
N ILE A 93 -27.82 -5.80 8.06
CA ILE A 93 -26.81 -6.87 8.11
C ILE A 93 -26.45 -7.30 6.70
N VAL A 94 -25.23 -6.98 6.27
CA VAL A 94 -24.73 -7.26 4.93
C VAL A 94 -23.79 -8.46 4.97
N ILE A 95 -24.07 -9.45 4.13
CA ILE A 95 -23.17 -10.58 3.89
C ILE A 95 -22.50 -10.32 2.53
N PRO A 96 -21.20 -10.00 2.51
CA PRO A 96 -20.50 -9.73 1.26
C PRO A 96 -20.34 -11.02 0.45
N GLN A 97 -20.35 -10.91 -0.87
CA GLN A 97 -19.90 -11.97 -1.76
C GLN A 97 -18.40 -12.24 -1.55
N LYS A 98 -17.96 -13.48 -1.76
CA LYS A 98 -16.57 -13.89 -1.48
C LYS A 98 -15.51 -13.05 -2.21
N ASN A 99 -15.79 -12.61 -3.43
CA ASN A 99 -14.90 -11.73 -4.21
C ASN A 99 -14.70 -10.35 -3.58
N GLN A 100 -15.68 -9.83 -2.83
CA GLN A 100 -15.59 -8.54 -2.14
C GLN A 100 -14.61 -8.58 -0.95
N LEU A 101 -14.24 -9.78 -0.49
CA LEU A 101 -13.27 -10.03 0.59
C LEU A 101 -11.89 -10.45 0.08
N LYS A 102 -11.66 -10.50 -1.24
CA LYS A 102 -10.36 -10.87 -1.80
C LYS A 102 -9.39 -9.68 -1.76
N LYS A 103 -8.09 -10.00 -1.68
CA LYS A 103 -7.02 -9.01 -1.88
C LYS A 103 -7.26 -8.32 -3.23
N PRO A 104 -7.25 -6.98 -3.29
CA PRO A 104 -7.35 -6.28 -4.57
C PRO A 104 -6.11 -6.56 -5.41
N TYR A 105 -6.32 -6.89 -6.68
CA TYR A 105 -5.27 -6.91 -7.70
C TYR A 105 -5.53 -5.76 -8.67
N PRO A 106 -5.11 -4.53 -8.33
CA PRO A 106 -5.42 -3.35 -9.13
C PRO A 106 -4.93 -3.50 -10.57
N PHE A 107 -3.86 -4.23 -10.82
CA PHE A 107 -3.29 -4.42 -12.15
C PHE A 107 -3.99 -5.47 -13.02
N GLU A 108 -4.99 -6.20 -12.50
CA GLU A 108 -5.96 -6.93 -13.33
C GLU A 108 -6.93 -5.96 -14.05
N ASN A 109 -7.09 -4.72 -13.57
CA ASN A 109 -7.81 -3.66 -14.28
C ASN A 109 -6.88 -3.03 -15.35
N PRO A 110 -7.25 -3.05 -16.64
CA PRO A 110 -6.39 -2.54 -17.72
C PRO A 110 -6.04 -1.06 -17.60
N ASN A 111 -6.96 -0.23 -17.10
CA ASN A 111 -6.73 1.20 -16.95
C ASN A 111 -5.76 1.48 -15.80
N SER A 112 -5.87 0.75 -14.69
CA SER A 112 -4.93 0.83 -13.57
C SER A 112 -3.54 0.34 -13.96
N LEU A 113 -3.44 -0.77 -14.69
CA LEU A 113 -2.17 -1.27 -15.19
C LEU A 113 -1.49 -0.25 -16.12
N GLU A 114 -2.26 0.37 -17.01
CA GLU A 114 -1.71 1.41 -17.89
C GLU A 114 -1.28 2.66 -17.12
N LEU A 115 -2.07 3.10 -16.14
CA LEU A 115 -1.70 4.19 -15.25
C LEU A 115 -0.40 3.86 -14.47
N ALA A 116 -0.26 2.63 -13.99
CA ALA A 116 0.93 2.18 -13.27
C ALA A 116 2.18 2.22 -14.16
N ARG A 117 2.09 1.78 -15.42
CA ARG A 117 3.19 1.93 -16.39
C ARG A 117 3.54 3.40 -16.63
N GLN A 118 2.54 4.28 -16.72
CA GLN A 118 2.77 5.71 -16.87
C GLN A 118 3.44 6.33 -15.65
N VAL A 119 3.10 5.87 -14.43
CA VAL A 119 3.79 6.26 -13.21
C VAL A 119 5.26 5.81 -13.27
N VAL A 120 5.52 4.55 -13.60
CA VAL A 120 6.90 4.02 -13.70
C VAL A 120 7.74 4.83 -14.69
N LEU A 121 7.26 5.00 -15.92
CA LEU A 121 7.95 5.73 -16.98
C LEU A 121 8.10 7.22 -16.63
N GLY A 122 7.03 7.85 -16.15
CA GLY A 122 7.02 9.28 -15.84
C GLY A 122 7.96 9.64 -14.70
N LEU A 123 7.95 8.88 -13.61
CA LEU A 123 8.86 9.11 -12.48
C LEU A 123 10.30 8.79 -12.86
N SER A 124 10.56 7.70 -13.59
CA SER A 124 11.91 7.35 -14.05
C SER A 124 12.52 8.46 -14.91
N GLN A 125 11.75 8.97 -15.88
CA GLN A 125 12.23 10.04 -16.75
C GLN A 125 12.46 11.35 -15.99
N LEU A 126 11.62 11.67 -15.01
CA LEU A 126 11.81 12.83 -14.16
C LEU A 126 13.05 12.69 -13.25
N GLY A 127 13.29 11.50 -12.70
CA GLY A 127 14.48 11.17 -11.92
C GLY A 127 15.76 11.30 -12.72
N LEU A 128 15.80 10.69 -13.92
CA LEU A 128 16.93 10.81 -14.86
C LEU A 128 17.23 12.27 -15.20
N ASN A 129 16.20 13.07 -15.50
CA ASN A 129 16.35 14.49 -15.82
C ASN A 129 16.84 15.32 -14.63
N ALA A 130 16.56 14.89 -13.40
CA ALA A 130 17.01 15.54 -12.18
C ALA A 130 18.40 15.05 -11.72
N GLY A 131 18.95 14.00 -12.36
CA GLY A 131 20.20 13.38 -11.92
C GLY A 131 20.08 12.64 -10.59
N VAL A 132 18.89 12.12 -10.27
CA VAL A 132 18.60 11.39 -9.04
C VAL A 132 18.54 9.89 -9.34
N GLU A 133 19.21 9.08 -8.52
CA GLU A 133 19.17 7.62 -8.58
C GLU A 133 17.84 7.08 -8.03
N LEU A 134 16.77 7.29 -8.79
CA LEU A 134 15.44 6.75 -8.52
C LEU A 134 15.28 5.41 -9.28
N VAL A 135 15.51 4.30 -8.58
CA VAL A 135 15.48 2.96 -9.18
C VAL A 135 14.13 2.29 -8.95
N VAL A 136 13.63 1.51 -9.92
CA VAL A 136 12.50 0.59 -9.66
C VAL A 136 12.97 -0.55 -8.75
N ASP A 137 12.16 -0.94 -7.77
CA ASP A 137 12.54 -1.88 -6.72
C ASP A 137 11.50 -3.01 -6.57
N PHE A 138 11.82 -4.01 -5.73
CA PHE A 138 10.93 -5.08 -5.29
C PHE A 138 10.07 -5.72 -6.40
N GLY A 139 8.74 -5.82 -6.20
CA GLY A 139 7.80 -6.51 -7.09
C GLY A 139 7.72 -5.85 -8.46
N THR A 140 7.89 -4.52 -8.51
CA THR A 140 7.92 -3.76 -9.76
C THR A 140 9.13 -4.14 -10.61
N LEU A 141 10.33 -4.15 -10.02
CA LEU A 141 11.54 -4.60 -10.69
C LEU A 141 11.43 -6.06 -11.13
N LEU A 142 10.95 -6.93 -10.24
CA LEU A 142 10.78 -8.36 -10.51
C LEU A 142 9.87 -8.59 -11.73
N GLY A 143 8.72 -7.93 -11.77
CA GLY A 143 7.80 -8.00 -12.91
C GLY A 143 8.46 -7.56 -14.20
N ILE A 144 9.06 -6.36 -14.20
CA ILE A 144 9.69 -5.80 -15.39
C ILE A 144 10.79 -6.73 -15.94
N VAL A 145 11.62 -7.29 -15.07
CA VAL A 145 12.76 -8.13 -15.48
C VAL A 145 12.32 -9.54 -15.87
N ARG A 146 11.40 -10.16 -15.12
CA ARG A 146 10.98 -11.55 -15.35
C ARG A 146 9.90 -11.67 -16.42
N ASP A 147 8.87 -10.84 -16.30
CA ASP A 147 7.63 -10.96 -17.07
C ASP A 147 7.58 -9.90 -18.21
N GLY A 148 8.53 -8.96 -18.23
CA GLY A 148 8.58 -7.85 -19.18
C GLY A 148 7.62 -6.71 -18.86
N ASP A 149 6.88 -6.79 -17.75
CA ASP A 149 5.83 -5.86 -17.36
C ASP A 149 5.47 -5.97 -15.88
N ILE A 150 4.62 -5.08 -15.39
CA ILE A 150 4.12 -5.13 -14.01
C ILE A 150 3.32 -6.42 -13.77
N ILE A 151 3.54 -7.07 -12.62
CA ILE A 151 2.89 -8.34 -12.26
C ILE A 151 1.37 -8.10 -12.09
N PRO A 152 0.49 -8.83 -12.79
CA PRO A 152 -0.96 -8.56 -12.75
C PRO A 152 -1.62 -8.70 -11.38
N TRP A 153 -1.05 -9.52 -10.50
CA TRP A 153 -1.52 -9.76 -9.13
C TRP A 153 -0.71 -9.00 -8.07
N ASP A 154 0.13 -8.06 -8.47
CA ASP A 154 0.71 -7.08 -7.54
C ASP A 154 -0.30 -5.99 -7.21
N ASP A 155 -0.04 -5.24 -6.14
CA ASP A 155 -0.94 -4.19 -5.64
C ASP A 155 -0.34 -2.79 -5.50
N ASP A 156 0.96 -2.64 -5.74
CA ASP A 156 1.67 -1.37 -5.64
C ASP A 156 2.78 -1.22 -6.70
N ILE A 157 3.43 -0.05 -6.68
CA ILE A 157 4.61 0.25 -7.48
C ILE A 157 5.72 0.70 -6.56
N ASP A 158 6.88 0.06 -6.65
CA ASP A 158 7.99 0.30 -5.73
C ASP A 158 9.18 0.96 -6.43
N PHE A 159 9.67 2.02 -5.78
CA PHE A 159 10.94 2.63 -6.09
C PHE A 159 11.82 2.73 -4.86
N ALA A 160 13.12 2.80 -5.08
CA ALA A 160 14.09 3.17 -4.07
C ALA A 160 14.90 4.42 -4.47
N ALA A 161 15.27 5.20 -3.46
CA ALA A 161 16.15 6.36 -3.60
C ALA A 161 17.12 6.44 -2.41
N PRO A 162 18.31 7.03 -2.58
CA PRO A 162 19.25 7.19 -1.48
C PRO A 162 18.73 8.18 -0.43
N LEU A 163 18.97 7.89 0.85
CA LEU A 163 18.78 8.86 1.93
C LEU A 163 19.57 10.15 1.63
N GLY A 164 18.98 11.31 1.86
CA GLY A 164 19.52 12.61 1.48
C GLY A 164 19.02 13.18 0.14
N SER A 165 18.21 12.42 -0.62
CA SER A 165 17.58 12.88 -1.87
C SER A 165 16.10 13.26 -1.71
N GLU A 166 15.62 13.43 -0.48
CA GLU A 166 14.20 13.55 -0.16
C GLU A 166 13.55 14.77 -0.81
N LEU A 167 14.27 15.88 -0.85
CA LEU A 167 13.77 17.14 -1.41
C LEU A 167 13.61 17.03 -2.94
N GLU A 168 14.57 16.39 -3.60
CA GLU A 168 14.55 16.16 -5.04
C GLU A 168 13.43 15.19 -5.41
N ILE A 169 13.26 14.09 -4.67
CA ILE A 169 12.15 13.16 -4.87
C ILE A 169 10.80 13.86 -4.64
N GLU A 170 10.67 14.67 -3.60
CA GLU A 170 9.44 15.45 -3.37
C GLU A 170 9.12 16.35 -4.57
N GLN A 171 10.13 17.03 -5.13
CA GLN A 171 9.97 17.87 -6.32
C GLN A 171 9.60 17.05 -7.57
N ILE A 172 10.19 15.87 -7.75
CA ILE A 172 9.86 14.93 -8.83
C ILE A 172 8.39 14.52 -8.74
N LEU A 173 7.91 14.10 -7.56
CA LEU A 173 6.51 13.71 -7.35
C LEU A 173 5.55 14.87 -7.61
N ARG A 174 5.86 16.08 -7.11
CA ARG A 174 5.07 17.30 -7.39
C ARG A 174 4.99 17.59 -8.88
N LYS A 175 6.12 17.50 -9.58
CA LYS A 175 6.18 17.72 -11.03
C LYS A 175 5.42 16.65 -11.81
N PHE A 176 5.45 15.40 -11.36
CA PHE A 176 4.64 14.34 -11.94
C PHE A 176 3.16 14.67 -11.80
N VAL A 177 2.68 15.00 -10.58
CA VAL A 177 1.29 15.37 -10.33
C VAL A 177 0.83 16.57 -11.15
N GLN A 178 1.69 17.58 -11.32
CA GLN A 178 1.39 18.79 -12.09
C GLN A 178 1.31 18.54 -13.60
N THR A 179 2.08 17.58 -14.12
CA THR A 179 2.14 17.30 -15.56
C THR A 179 1.23 16.15 -15.98
N ASN A 180 0.80 15.31 -15.04
CA ASN A 180 -0.09 14.18 -15.28
C ASN A 180 -1.56 14.66 -15.33
N VAL A 181 -2.09 14.79 -16.55
CA VAL A 181 -3.46 15.29 -16.84
C VAL A 181 -4.55 14.23 -16.76
N HIS A 182 -4.26 13.11 -16.11
CA HIS A 182 -5.17 11.98 -16.01
C HIS A 182 -6.38 12.31 -15.10
N PRO A 183 -7.58 11.72 -15.31
CA PRO A 183 -8.80 12.06 -14.56
C PRO A 183 -8.82 11.51 -13.12
N VAL A 184 -7.67 11.50 -12.44
CA VAL A 184 -7.52 11.06 -11.04
C VAL A 184 -7.04 12.24 -10.19
N HIS A 185 -7.38 12.21 -8.92
CA HIS A 185 -6.92 13.18 -7.94
C HIS A 185 -5.72 12.58 -7.19
N TRP A 186 -4.54 13.09 -7.49
CA TRP A 186 -3.30 12.66 -6.84
C TRP A 186 -3.17 13.24 -5.43
N SER A 187 -2.56 12.46 -4.54
CA SER A 187 -2.11 12.89 -3.23
C SER A 187 -0.70 12.36 -2.97
N ILE A 188 0.13 13.17 -2.33
CA ILE A 188 1.47 12.78 -1.91
C ILE A 188 1.50 12.74 -0.38
N ARG A 189 1.94 11.63 0.20
CA ARG A 189 2.14 11.49 1.64
C ARG A 189 3.61 11.29 1.97
N LYS A 190 4.07 11.96 3.02
CA LYS A 190 5.43 11.83 3.55
C LYS A 190 5.39 11.05 4.84
N VAL A 191 6.23 10.02 4.91
CA VAL A 191 6.36 9.14 6.08
C VAL A 191 7.68 9.46 6.77
N THR A 192 7.60 9.87 8.03
CA THR A 192 8.75 10.32 8.81
C THR A 192 8.80 9.59 10.14
N ARG A 193 9.99 9.09 10.50
CA ARG A 193 10.27 8.47 11.80
C ARG A 193 10.33 9.54 12.90
N ASN A 194 10.14 9.19 14.18
CA ASN A 194 10.13 10.17 15.28
C ASN A 194 11.43 10.96 15.43
N ASP A 195 12.55 10.44 14.94
CA ASP A 195 13.85 11.12 14.94
C ASP A 195 14.01 12.12 13.78
N GLY A 196 12.97 12.30 12.96
CA GLY A 196 12.92 13.25 11.85
C GLY A 196 13.38 12.69 10.51
N VAL A 197 13.82 11.43 10.45
CA VAL A 197 14.24 10.80 9.19
C VAL A 197 13.01 10.48 8.33
N CYS A 198 12.98 11.03 7.11
CA CYS A 198 11.97 10.67 6.12
C CYS A 198 12.30 9.29 5.55
N THR A 199 11.38 8.33 5.71
CA THR A 199 11.62 6.93 5.30
C THR A 199 10.96 6.61 3.98
N CYS A 200 9.85 7.27 3.63
CA CYS A 200 9.11 7.01 2.41
C CYS A 200 8.33 8.24 1.93
N LEU A 201 8.17 8.37 0.62
CA LEU A 201 7.14 9.20 0.01
C LEU A 201 6.15 8.30 -0.76
N LEU A 202 4.86 8.50 -0.52
CA LEU A 202 3.77 7.74 -1.14
C LEU A 202 3.05 8.63 -2.15
N LEU A 203 2.93 8.16 -3.38
CA LEU A 203 2.06 8.74 -4.41
C LEU A 203 0.82 7.86 -4.52
N GLU A 204 -0.33 8.47 -4.25
CA GLU A 204 -1.63 7.80 -4.27
C GLU A 204 -2.60 8.59 -5.12
N PHE A 205 -3.70 7.96 -5.51
CA PHE A 205 -4.76 8.64 -6.22
C PHE A 205 -6.15 8.16 -5.81
N SER A 206 -7.12 9.04 -6.04
CA SER A 206 -8.54 8.75 -5.90
C SER A 206 -9.30 9.21 -7.13
N GLU A 207 -10.43 8.58 -7.41
CA GLU A 207 -11.34 9.00 -8.47
C GLU A 207 -12.77 8.68 -8.10
N LEU A 208 -13.72 9.24 -8.87
CA LEU A 208 -15.15 9.15 -8.57
C LEU A 208 -15.87 8.07 -9.40
N ASN A 209 -15.27 7.56 -10.47
CA ASN A 209 -15.99 6.75 -11.48
C ASN A 209 -15.57 5.27 -11.51
N GLU A 210 -14.73 4.81 -10.58
CA GLU A 210 -14.23 3.42 -10.48
C GLU A 210 -13.62 2.83 -11.77
N THR A 211 -13.20 3.69 -12.70
CA THR A 211 -12.53 3.30 -13.94
C THR A 211 -11.18 2.64 -13.67
N TYR A 212 -10.54 3.06 -12.58
CA TYR A 212 -9.27 2.65 -12.02
C TYR A 212 -9.52 1.98 -10.66
N LYS A 213 -8.85 0.85 -10.45
CA LYS A 213 -8.62 0.31 -9.12
C LYS A 213 -7.40 1.00 -8.50
N PRO A 214 -7.54 1.60 -7.30
CA PRO A 214 -6.48 2.40 -6.72
C PRO A 214 -5.31 1.53 -6.25
N PHE A 215 -4.10 2.01 -6.47
CA PHE A 215 -2.85 1.43 -5.99
C PHE A 215 -1.97 2.55 -5.40
N THR A 216 -0.93 2.18 -4.67
CA THR A 216 0.04 3.11 -4.12
C THR A 216 1.36 2.97 -4.86
N SER A 217 2.03 4.08 -5.12
CA SER A 217 3.42 4.06 -5.58
C SER A 217 4.31 4.57 -4.44
N SER A 218 5.28 3.76 -4.03
CA SER A 218 6.20 4.06 -2.93
C SER A 218 7.55 4.52 -3.50
N VAL A 219 8.13 5.57 -2.91
CA VAL A 219 9.55 5.87 -3.05
C VAL A 219 10.17 5.69 -1.67
N SER A 220 10.81 4.54 -1.49
CA SER A 220 11.39 4.11 -0.22
C SER A 220 12.85 4.53 -0.13
N PHE A 221 13.20 5.28 0.92
CA PHE A 221 14.58 5.70 1.12
C PHE A 221 15.44 4.55 1.65
N ARG A 222 16.68 4.49 1.19
CA ARG A 222 17.68 3.51 1.61
C ARG A 222 18.92 4.19 2.16
N GLU A 223 19.49 3.61 3.22
CA GLU A 223 20.73 4.10 3.85
C GLU A 223 21.81 3.02 3.77
N ASN A 224 23.00 3.39 3.29
CA ASN A 224 24.13 2.48 3.22
C ASN A 224 24.96 2.58 4.52
N VAL A 225 25.01 1.48 5.27
CA VAL A 225 25.72 1.36 6.55
C VAL A 225 26.39 -0.01 6.63
N ASP A 226 27.68 -0.04 6.97
CA ASP A 226 28.45 -1.27 7.22
C ASP A 226 28.36 -2.33 6.10
N GLY A 227 28.43 -1.91 4.83
CA GLY A 227 28.36 -2.80 3.67
C GLY A 227 26.95 -3.28 3.30
N ARG A 228 25.91 -2.73 3.94
CA ARG A 228 24.50 -3.03 3.67
C ARG A 228 23.75 -1.77 3.26
N SER A 229 22.77 -1.92 2.38
CA SER A 229 21.75 -0.92 2.09
C SER A 229 20.46 -1.27 2.82
N LEU A 230 20.09 -0.47 3.81
CA LEU A 230 18.95 -0.70 4.70
C LEU A 230 17.68 -0.06 4.11
N HIS A 231 16.60 -0.83 4.01
CA HIS A 231 15.29 -0.30 3.63
C HIS A 231 14.63 0.40 4.83
N LEU A 232 14.62 1.74 4.80
CA LEU A 232 14.24 2.56 5.96
C LEU A 232 12.78 2.42 6.39
N PRO A 233 11.78 2.29 5.49
CA PRO A 233 10.39 2.08 5.91
C PRO A 233 10.19 0.82 6.76
N SER A 234 11.04 -0.19 6.54
CA SER A 234 11.03 -1.44 7.30
C SER A 234 11.98 -1.46 8.49
N ILE A 235 12.61 -0.33 8.80
CA ILE A 235 13.59 -0.21 9.88
C ILE A 235 14.75 -1.21 9.64
N GLY A 236 15.12 -1.38 8.37
CA GLY A 236 16.17 -2.30 7.94
C GLY A 236 15.81 -3.79 8.00
N MET A 237 14.55 -4.18 8.25
CA MET A 237 14.14 -5.59 8.15
C MET A 237 14.48 -6.18 6.78
N TRP A 238 14.16 -5.44 5.71
CA TRP A 238 14.73 -5.68 4.39
C TRP A 238 16.02 -4.90 4.23
N TYR A 239 17.02 -5.56 3.66
CA TYR A 239 18.30 -4.98 3.32
C TYR A 239 18.85 -5.66 2.07
N ALA A 240 19.88 -5.07 1.48
CA ALA A 240 20.67 -5.69 0.43
C ALA A 240 22.15 -5.41 0.66
N PRO A 241 23.08 -6.13 0.01
CA PRO A 241 24.46 -5.68 -0.10
C PRO A 241 24.53 -4.24 -0.66
N GLU A 242 25.33 -3.39 -0.03
CA GLU A 242 25.44 -1.96 -0.37
C GLU A 242 25.70 -1.70 -1.85
N HIS A 243 26.50 -2.53 -2.50
CA HIS A 243 26.90 -2.32 -3.89
C HIS A 243 25.74 -2.27 -4.89
N HIS A 244 24.57 -2.85 -4.58
CA HIS A 244 23.36 -2.76 -5.42
C HIS A 244 22.72 -1.36 -5.40
N PHE A 245 22.99 -0.57 -4.34
CA PHE A 245 22.40 0.76 -4.11
C PHE A 245 23.48 1.83 -3.84
N ALA A 246 24.75 1.54 -4.16
CA ALA A 246 25.83 2.53 -4.23
C ALA A 246 25.97 3.13 -5.65
N GLY A 247 24.95 2.91 -6.48
CA GLY A 247 24.81 3.32 -7.86
C GLY A 247 23.63 2.54 -8.49
N ALA A 248 23.36 2.80 -9.76
CA ALA A 248 22.30 2.14 -10.51
C ALA A 248 22.81 1.61 -11.86
N ASP A 249 22.17 0.55 -12.35
CA ASP A 249 22.22 0.20 -13.78
C ASP A 249 20.99 0.81 -14.48
N SER A 250 20.99 0.80 -15.81
CA SER A 250 19.81 1.17 -16.60
C SER A 250 19.39 0.05 -17.55
N ILE A 251 18.08 -0.06 -17.77
CA ILE A 251 17.49 -0.98 -18.75
C ILE A 251 16.48 -0.23 -19.61
N GLU A 252 16.27 -0.73 -20.83
CA GLU A 252 15.19 -0.24 -21.70
C GLU A 252 13.89 -0.98 -21.36
N TRP A 253 12.85 -0.22 -21.01
CA TRP A 253 11.51 -0.76 -20.80
C TRP A 253 10.48 0.12 -21.51
N ARG A 254 9.68 -0.51 -22.36
CA ARG A 254 8.64 0.17 -23.18
C ARG A 254 9.19 1.38 -23.97
N GLY A 255 10.42 1.26 -24.47
CA GLY A 255 11.09 2.26 -25.30
C GLY A 255 11.62 3.48 -24.54
N GLN A 256 11.68 3.41 -23.21
CA GLN A 256 12.32 4.43 -22.37
C GLN A 256 13.35 3.78 -21.44
N GLU A 257 14.34 4.58 -21.05
CA GLU A 257 15.33 4.17 -20.06
C GLU A 257 14.72 4.29 -18.65
N ILE A 258 14.90 3.25 -17.84
CA ILE A 258 14.60 3.26 -16.41
C ILE A 258 15.84 2.83 -15.62
N LEU A 259 16.00 3.35 -14.40
CA LEU A 259 17.07 2.93 -13.51
C LEU A 259 16.63 1.73 -12.67
N VAL A 260 17.55 0.81 -12.44
CA VAL A 260 17.40 -0.39 -11.62
C VAL A 260 18.58 -0.50 -10.65
N PRO A 261 18.46 -1.25 -9.54
CA PRO A 261 19.58 -1.54 -8.67
C PRO A 261 20.76 -2.10 -9.47
N LYS A 262 21.98 -1.70 -9.11
CA LYS A 262 23.18 -2.18 -9.78
C LYS A 262 23.30 -3.69 -9.65
N ASP A 263 23.61 -4.38 -10.75
CA ASP A 263 23.58 -5.85 -10.81
C ASP A 263 22.19 -6.41 -10.38
N HIS A 264 21.13 -5.85 -10.94
CA HIS A 264 19.74 -6.14 -10.58
C HIS A 264 19.38 -7.63 -10.60
N LEU A 265 20.02 -8.45 -11.45
CA LEU A 265 19.78 -9.90 -11.48
C LEU A 265 20.31 -10.59 -10.22
N ALA A 266 21.50 -10.19 -9.75
CA ALA A 266 22.05 -10.66 -8.49
C ALA A 266 21.23 -10.12 -7.31
N TYR A 267 20.76 -8.87 -7.39
CA TYR A 267 19.86 -8.32 -6.38
C TYR A 267 18.54 -9.09 -6.28
N LEU A 268 17.88 -9.40 -7.39
CA LEU A 268 16.66 -10.23 -7.40
C LEU A 268 16.93 -11.63 -6.84
N THR A 269 18.09 -12.21 -7.12
CA THR A 269 18.53 -13.49 -6.55
C THR A 269 18.73 -13.39 -5.04
N PHE A 270 19.33 -12.30 -4.55
CA PHE A 270 19.46 -12.03 -3.13
C PHE A 270 18.10 -11.85 -2.46
N GLN A 271 17.19 -11.10 -3.08
CA GLN A 271 15.91 -10.75 -2.46
C GLN A 271 14.95 -11.94 -2.41
N TYR A 272 14.89 -12.74 -3.47
CA TYR A 272 13.82 -13.72 -3.70
C TYR A 272 14.31 -15.17 -3.93
N GLY A 273 15.62 -15.41 -4.06
CA GLY A 273 16.14 -16.74 -4.41
C GLY A 273 15.80 -17.13 -5.85
N ASP A 274 14.97 -18.14 -6.05
CA ASP A 274 14.49 -18.56 -7.38
C ASP A 274 13.36 -17.67 -7.88
N TRP A 275 13.69 -16.43 -8.24
CA TRP A 275 12.73 -15.44 -8.69
C TRP A 275 12.17 -15.69 -10.09
N GLN A 276 12.83 -16.51 -10.89
CA GLN A 276 12.43 -16.81 -12.27
C GLN A 276 11.19 -17.69 -12.33
N THR A 277 10.94 -18.48 -11.28
CA THR A 277 9.70 -19.25 -11.11
C THR A 277 8.63 -18.34 -10.49
N PRO A 278 7.50 -18.05 -11.18
CA PRO A 278 6.47 -17.19 -10.64
C PRO A 278 5.81 -17.80 -9.40
N VAL A 279 5.82 -17.06 -8.29
CA VAL A 279 5.06 -17.35 -7.08
C VAL A 279 3.94 -16.32 -6.97
N LYS A 280 2.69 -16.79 -6.87
CA LYS A 280 1.54 -15.93 -6.60
C LYS A 280 1.36 -15.80 -5.09
N ASP A 281 1.04 -14.59 -4.64
CA ASP A 281 0.79 -14.24 -3.23
C ASP A 281 2.02 -14.43 -2.31
N ILE A 282 3.15 -13.81 -2.68
CA ILE A 282 4.38 -13.75 -1.88
C ILE A 282 4.04 -13.29 -0.45
N GLN A 283 4.45 -14.10 0.53
CA GLN A 283 4.33 -13.83 1.97
C GLN A 283 5.61 -13.20 2.52
N PHE A 284 5.53 -12.65 3.73
CA PHE A 284 6.67 -12.00 4.38
C PHE A 284 7.89 -12.93 4.59
N ASP A 285 7.67 -14.23 4.73
CA ASP A 285 8.70 -15.25 4.91
C ASP A 285 9.26 -15.83 3.59
N ASP A 286 8.72 -15.42 2.44
CA ASP A 286 9.23 -15.82 1.12
C ASP A 286 10.48 -15.03 0.69
N TYR A 287 10.83 -13.96 1.42
CA TYR A 287 12.06 -13.21 1.17
C TYR A 287 13.28 -13.97 1.69
N ALA A 288 14.24 -14.23 0.80
CA ALA A 288 15.40 -15.08 1.10
C ALA A 288 16.32 -14.51 2.19
N HIS A 289 16.37 -13.17 2.30
CA HIS A 289 17.24 -12.46 3.22
C HIS A 289 16.51 -11.32 3.92
N ILE A 290 16.09 -11.59 5.15
CA ILE A 290 15.53 -10.60 6.10
C ILE A 290 16.32 -10.64 7.40
N GLN A 291 16.33 -9.54 8.14
CA GLN A 291 16.85 -9.50 9.51
C GLN A 291 15.73 -9.22 10.51
N SER A 292 15.85 -9.76 11.72
CA SER A 292 14.88 -9.52 12.78
C SER A 292 14.97 -8.08 13.27
N VAL A 293 13.84 -7.38 13.28
CA VAL A 293 13.66 -6.10 13.97
C VAL A 293 12.76 -6.35 15.18
N SER A 294 13.16 -5.90 16.36
CA SER A 294 12.39 -6.10 17.59
C SER A 294 11.17 -5.19 17.64
N PHE A 295 10.13 -5.64 18.35
CA PHE A 295 8.94 -4.81 18.60
C PHE A 295 9.28 -3.49 19.31
N GLU A 296 10.29 -3.51 20.19
CA GLU A 296 10.77 -2.31 20.89
C GLU A 296 11.38 -1.31 19.91
N GLU A 297 12.16 -1.76 18.93
CA GLU A 297 12.72 -0.91 17.87
C GLU A 297 11.63 -0.29 16.99
N VAL A 298 10.63 -1.10 16.58
CA VAL A 298 9.48 -0.59 15.80
C VAL A 298 8.71 0.48 16.57
N LYS A 299 8.44 0.22 17.86
CA LYS A 299 7.72 1.14 18.73
C LYS A 299 8.51 2.42 19.01
N ALA A 300 9.82 2.29 19.24
CA ALA A 300 10.71 3.43 19.51
C ALA A 300 10.89 4.31 18.28
N ALA A 301 11.00 3.70 17.09
CA ALA A 301 11.08 4.42 15.82
C ALA A 301 9.89 5.37 15.69
N GLY A 302 8.67 4.85 15.84
CA GLY A 302 7.42 5.58 15.66
C GLY A 302 7.32 6.22 14.26
N ILE A 303 6.10 6.43 13.78
CA ILE A 303 5.88 6.90 12.42
C ILE A 303 4.82 7.99 12.43
N SER A 304 5.14 9.11 11.79
CA SER A 304 4.21 10.18 11.45
C SER A 304 4.00 10.22 9.95
N VAL A 305 2.77 10.54 9.53
CA VAL A 305 2.41 10.71 8.12
C VAL A 305 1.87 12.12 7.89
N GLU A 306 2.45 12.83 6.93
CA GLU A 306 2.04 14.17 6.52
C GLU A 306 1.51 14.17 5.09
N ASN A 307 0.39 14.86 4.83
CA ASN A 307 -0.08 15.11 3.47
C ASN A 307 0.66 16.31 2.89
N LEU A 308 1.40 16.09 1.81
CA LEU A 308 2.03 17.18 1.08
C LEU A 308 0.99 17.83 0.15
N LYS A 309 0.91 19.15 0.18
CA LYS A 309 0.14 19.90 -0.82
C LYS A 309 0.69 19.55 -2.21
N PRO A 310 -0.12 19.37 -3.26
CA PRO A 310 0.37 19.20 -4.63
C PRO A 310 1.27 20.37 -5.09
#